data_AF-A0A0P7YQP0-F1
#
_entry.id   AF-A0A0P7YQP0-F1
#
_cell.length_a   1.000
_cell.length_b   1.000
_cell.length_c   1.000
_cell.angle_alpha   90.00
_cell.angle_beta   90.00
_cell.angle_gamma   90.00
#
_symmetry.space_group_name_H-M   'P 1'
#
loop_
_entity.id
_entity.type
_entity.pdbx_description
1 polymer ?
#
loop_
_entity_poly.entity_id
_entity_poly.type
_entity_poly.pdbx_seq_one_letter_code
_entity_poly.pdbx_strand_id
1 'polypeptide(L)'
;MPKSLGEDNHFLLRLIAERNPEVLSISIDSVEVFRAKFTEQGLETLLDLPIDASKQRWMMTISLDNDPIPVYSLSLGGETG
;
A
#
# COMPACT_ATOMS: atom_id res chain seq x y z
N MET A 1 -29.27 -7.78 6.00
CA MET A 1 -28.17 -8.37 6.78
C MET A 1 -26.89 -8.15 6.00
N PRO A 2 -25.90 -7.39 6.50
CA PRO A 2 -24.64 -7.27 5.78
C PRO A 2 -23.96 -8.65 5.81
N LYS A 3 -23.58 -9.16 4.64
CA LYS A 3 -22.80 -10.40 4.50
C LYS A 3 -21.56 -10.28 5.39
N SER A 4 -21.33 -11.25 6.27
CA SER A 4 -20.05 -11.35 6.97
C SER A 4 -18.97 -11.40 5.89
N LEU A 5 -18.04 -10.45 5.94
CA LEU A 5 -16.80 -10.53 5.19
C LEU A 5 -16.15 -11.86 5.59
N GLY A 6 -16.07 -12.78 4.64
CA GLY A 6 -15.67 -14.17 4.87
C GLY A 6 -14.29 -14.27 5.49
N GLU A 7 -13.97 -15.47 5.99
CA GLU A 7 -12.75 -15.83 6.72
C GLU A 7 -11.43 -15.65 5.94
N ASP A 8 -11.45 -15.04 4.75
CA ASP A 8 -10.30 -14.63 3.93
C ASP A 8 -10.02 -13.12 4.04
N ASN A 9 -10.07 -12.58 5.25
CA ASN A 9 -9.76 -11.17 5.47
C ASN A 9 -8.24 -10.95 5.27
N HIS A 10 -7.86 -10.50 4.06
CA HIS A 10 -6.49 -10.20 3.66
C HIS A 10 -5.77 -9.39 4.76
N PHE A 11 -4.57 -9.82 5.16
CA PHE A 11 -3.82 -9.26 6.31
C PHE A 11 -3.80 -7.73 6.33
N LEU A 12 -3.55 -7.10 5.17
CA LEU A 12 -3.52 -5.64 5.05
C LEU A 12 -4.86 -4.98 5.42
N LEU A 13 -5.99 -5.55 5.01
CA LEU A 13 -7.32 -4.99 5.31
C LEU A 13 -7.64 -5.09 6.80
N ARG A 14 -7.25 -6.20 7.43
CA ARG A 14 -7.35 -6.34 8.89
C ARG A 14 -6.51 -5.29 9.61
N LEU A 15 -5.27 -5.12 9.17
CA LEU A 15 -4.35 -4.17 9.78
C LEU A 15 -4.86 -2.72 9.66
N ILE A 16 -5.41 -2.34 8.51
CA ILE A 16 -6.03 -1.02 8.31
C ILE A 16 -7.23 -0.84 9.26
N ALA A 17 -8.09 -1.86 9.38
CA ALA A 17 -9.24 -1.81 10.29
C ALA A 17 -8.83 -1.74 11.78
N GLU A 18 -7.75 -2.43 12.16
CA GLU A 18 -7.24 -2.48 13.53
C GLU A 18 -6.50 -1.19 13.93
N ARG A 19 -5.72 -0.60 13.01
CA ARG A 19 -4.90 0.59 13.28
C ARG A 19 -5.60 1.91 12.99
N ASN A 20 -6.60 1.90 12.11
CA ASN A 20 -7.28 3.11 11.62
C ASN A 20 -6.31 4.23 11.19
N PRO A 21 -5.38 3.95 10.25
CA PRO A 21 -4.35 4.91 9.84
C PRO A 21 -4.93 6.11 9.10
N GLU A 22 -4.23 7.23 9.14
CA GLU A 22 -4.59 8.43 8.37
C GLU A 22 -4.05 8.38 6.95
N VAL A 23 -2.90 7.75 6.74
CA VAL A 23 -2.17 7.77 5.46
C VAL A 23 -1.74 6.36 5.04
N LEU A 24 -1.80 6.11 3.74
CA LEU A 24 -1.18 4.98 3.06
C LEU A 24 -0.07 5.50 2.12
N SER A 25 1.09 4.85 2.17
CA SER A 25 2.23 5.12 1.29
C SER A 25 2.68 3.82 0.62
N ILE A 26 2.98 3.89 -0.68
CA ILE A 26 3.57 2.80 -1.45
C ILE A 26 4.90 3.30 -2.01
N SER A 27 5.94 2.51 -1.74
CA SER A 27 7.29 2.76 -2.27
C SER A 27 7.75 1.59 -3.14
N ILE A 28 8.47 1.92 -4.20
CA ILE A 28 9.17 0.94 -5.05
C ILE A 28 10.66 1.25 -4.98
N ASP A 29 11.48 0.26 -4.63
CA ASP A 29 12.93 0.40 -4.45
C ASP A 29 13.30 1.62 -3.58
N SER A 30 12.58 1.80 -2.46
CA SER A 30 12.72 2.92 -1.51
C SER A 30 12.33 4.31 -2.04
N VAL A 31 11.70 4.41 -3.21
CA VAL A 31 11.12 5.66 -3.72
C VAL A 31 9.61 5.64 -3.51
N GLU A 32 9.06 6.61 -2.78
CA GLU A 32 7.61 6.78 -2.63
C GLU A 32 7.00 7.14 -3.99
N VAL A 33 6.17 6.24 -4.52
CA VAL A 33 5.53 6.40 -5.84
C VAL A 33 4.05 6.71 -5.72
N PHE A 34 3.43 6.40 -4.58
CA PHE A 34 2.03 6.68 -4.33
C PHE A 34 1.81 7.02 -2.86
N ARG A 35 0.97 8.02 -2.61
CA ARG A 35 0.54 8.41 -1.26
C ARG A 35 -0.93 8.80 -1.29
N ALA A 36 -1.71 8.31 -0.32
CA ALA A 36 -3.11 8.67 -0.19
C ALA A 36 -3.51 8.84 1.28
N LYS A 37 -4.51 9.68 1.52
CA LYS A 37 -5.16 9.87 2.80
C LYS A 37 -6.44 9.03 2.87
N PHE A 38 -6.68 8.36 4.00
CA PHE A 38 -7.97 7.73 4.26
C PHE A 38 -9.02 8.80 4.60
N THR A 39 -10.17 8.71 3.94
CA THR A 39 -11.34 9.58 4.13
C THR A 39 -12.59 8.73 4.31
N GLU A 40 -13.69 9.34 4.72
CA GLU A 40 -14.99 8.65 4.81
C GLU A 40 -15.48 8.11 3.45
N GLN A 41 -14.95 8.64 2.35
CA GLN A 41 -15.34 8.28 0.98
C GLN A 41 -14.37 7.29 0.31
N GLY A 42 -13.28 6.91 1.00
CA GLY A 42 -12.23 6.06 0.46
C GLY A 42 -10.86 6.74 0.54
N LEU A 43 -10.04 6.57 -0.51
CA LEU A 43 -8.69 7.14 -0.58
C LEU A 43 -8.68 8.45 -1.36
N GLU A 44 -8.14 9.50 -0.76
CA GLU A 44 -7.79 10.75 -1.43
C GLU A 44 -6.30 10.74 -1.80
N THR A 45 -5.98 10.71 -3.09
CA THR A 45 -4.60 10.67 -3.57
C THR A 45 -3.89 12.01 -3.30
N LEU A 46 -2.72 11.93 -2.66
CA LEU A 46 -1.82 13.06 -2.40
C LEU A 46 -0.60 13.07 -3.33
N LEU A 47 -0.15 11.88 -3.75
CA LEU A 47 0.96 11.68 -4.68
C LEU A 47 0.67 10.48 -5.57
N ASP A 48 0.94 10.63 -6.87
CA ASP A 48 0.89 9.56 -7.87
C ASP A 48 1.98 9.81 -8.90
N LEU A 49 3.08 9.06 -8.79
CA LEU A 49 4.22 9.16 -9.69
C LEU A 49 4.17 8.06 -10.74
N PRO A 50 4.42 8.38 -12.03
CA PRO A 50 4.46 7.37 -13.06
C PRO A 50 5.62 6.40 -12.81
N ILE A 51 5.33 5.11 -12.98
CA ILE A 51 6.31 4.03 -12.84
C ILE A 51 6.81 3.63 -14.24
N ASP A 52 8.12 3.70 -14.44
CA ASP A 52 8.78 3.20 -15.64
C ASP A 52 8.87 1.68 -15.60
N ALA A 53 8.04 1.01 -16.41
CA ALA A 53 7.98 -0.45 -16.52
C ALA A 53 9.20 -1.07 -17.23
N SER A 54 10.01 -0.26 -17.92
CA SER A 54 11.25 -0.74 -18.56
C SER A 54 12.39 -0.96 -17.56
N LYS A 55 12.23 -0.48 -16.33
CA LYS A 55 13.21 -0.63 -15.26
C LYS A 55 12.88 -1.85 -14.41
N GLN A 56 13.91 -2.64 -14.13
CA GLN A 56 13.82 -3.74 -13.16
C GLN A 56 13.51 -3.18 -11.76
N ARG A 57 12.54 -3.79 -11.09
CA ARG A 57 12.11 -3.43 -9.73
C ARG A 57 12.27 -4.62 -8.82
N TRP A 58 12.73 -4.37 -7.61
CA TRP A 58 13.11 -5.44 -6.68
C TRP A 58 12.12 -5.55 -5.53
N MET A 59 11.64 -4.41 -5.04
CA MET A 59 10.81 -4.38 -3.84
C MET A 59 9.71 -3.35 -3.97
N MET A 60 8.49 -3.75 -3.62
CA MET A 60 7.39 -2.84 -3.30
C MET A 60 7.09 -2.95 -1.81
N THR A 61 6.99 -1.81 -1.13
CA THR A 61 6.61 -1.75 0.29
C THR A 61 5.37 -0.89 0.48
N ILE A 62 4.51 -1.29 1.40
CA ILE A 62 3.36 -0.49 1.87
C ILE A 62 3.64 -0.08 3.30
N SER A 63 3.53 1.21 3.58
CA SER A 63 3.59 1.79 4.93
C SER A 63 2.26 2.45 5.27
N LEU A 64 1.89 2.37 6.54
CA LEU A 64 0.74 3.07 7.09
C LEU A 64 1.25 4.13 8.04
N ASP A 65 0.72 5.34 7.88
CA ASP A 65 1.22 6.54 8.55
C ASP A 65 2.73 6.75 8.28
N ASN A 66 3.36 7.75 8.89
CA ASN A 66 4.81 7.96 8.74
C ASN A 66 5.63 6.94 9.55
N ASP A 67 5.17 5.68 9.63
CA ASP A 67 5.85 4.58 10.31
C ASP A 67 7.13 4.22 9.54
N PRO A 68 8.31 4.21 10.21
CA PRO A 68 9.56 3.83 9.57
C PRO A 68 9.61 2.35 9.13
N ILE A 69 8.71 1.50 9.64
CA ILE A 69 8.67 0.08 9.31
C ILE A 69 7.49 -0.18 8.36
N PRO A 70 7.73 -0.72 7.15
CA PRO A 70 6.64 -1.07 6.25
C PRO A 70 5.80 -2.20 6.82
N VAL A 71 4.49 -2.09 6.66
CA VAL A 71 3.54 -3.11 7.13
C VAL A 71 3.43 -4.28 6.16
N TYR A 72 3.85 -4.08 4.91
CA TYR A 72 3.84 -5.11 3.88
C TYR A 72 5.01 -4.91 2.91
N SER A 73 5.62 -6.01 2.48
CA SER A 73 6.71 -6.00 1.52
C SER A 73 6.50 -7.11 0.50
N LEU A 74 6.62 -6.77 -0.79
CA LEU A 74 6.50 -7.69 -1.91
C LEU A 74 7.80 -7.66 -2.72
N SER A 75 8.47 -8.80 -2.83
CA SER A 75 9.58 -8.98 -3.76
C SER A 75 9.03 -9.04 -5.17
N LEU A 76 9.54 -8.18 -6.06
CA LEU A 76 9.15 -8.08 -7.46
C LEU A 76 10.06 -8.88 -8.40
N GLY A 77 11.11 -9.53 -7.85
CA GLY A 77 11.96 -10.45 -8.60
C GLY A 77 12.86 -9.82 -9.67
N GLY A 78 12.85 -8.49 -9.84
CA GLY A 78 13.65 -7.82 -10.87
C GLY A 78 13.08 -7.99 -12.29
N GLU A 79 11.86 -8.49 -12.44
CA GLU A 79 11.22 -8.66 -13.75
C GLU A 79 10.68 -7.32 -14.27
N THR A 80 10.75 -7.13 -15.58
CA THR A 80 10.13 -5.98 -16.26
C THR A 80 8.69 -6.34 -16.66
N GLY A 81 7.80 -5.35 -16.62
CA GLY A 81 6.40 -5.50 -17.03
C GLY A 81 6.19 -5.52 -18.54
#